data_AF-A0A7V5W6P8-F1
#
_entry.id   AF-A0A7V5W6P8-F1
#
_cell.length_a   1.000
_cell.length_b   1.000
_cell.length_c   1.000
_cell.angle_alpha   90.00
_cell.angle_beta   90.00
_cell.angle_gamma   90.00
#
_symmetry.space_group_name_H-M   'P 1'
#
loop_
_entity.id
_entity.type
_entity.pdbx_description
1 polymer ?
#
loop_
_entity_poly.entity_id
_entity_poly.type
_entity_poly.pdbx_seq_one_letter_code
_entity_poly.pdbx_strand_id
1 'polypeptide(L)'
;MMEEPEVTVESKEEGRPIEKKAVAEGERPDPLEELASSVREFAQRIPDSIAKAIEKALQGRDFPLMVRVNRESLRRIDELVEAGIFKSRSESAAFLISEGIKAQAGLFERIEEKIREIERLRSELKSLVSQDVRPTP
;
A
#
# COMPACT_ATOMS: atom_id res chain seq x y z
N MET A 1 25.96 -31.19 -23.05
CA MET A 1 27.41 -31.29 -23.28
C MET A 1 27.84 -30.01 -23.97
N MET A 2 28.82 -29.32 -23.38
CA MET A 2 29.55 -28.19 -23.96
C MET A 2 30.25 -28.61 -25.25
N GLU A 3 30.46 -27.66 -26.17
CA GLU A 3 31.80 -27.30 -26.66
C GLU A 3 31.71 -25.99 -27.48
N GLU A 4 32.64 -25.07 -27.21
CA GLU A 4 32.85 -23.77 -27.88
C GLU A 4 33.38 -23.98 -29.32
N PRO A 5 33.54 -22.92 -30.15
CA PRO A 5 34.87 -22.27 -30.12
C PRO A 5 34.96 -20.79 -30.55
N GLU A 6 36.10 -20.23 -30.14
CA GLU A 6 37.01 -19.30 -30.83
C GLU A 6 36.62 -17.85 -31.12
N VAL A 7 37.28 -16.98 -30.35
CA VAL A 7 37.71 -15.64 -30.73
C VAL A 7 38.80 -15.74 -31.81
N THR A 8 38.71 -14.96 -32.89
CA THR A 8 39.88 -14.26 -33.49
C THR A 8 39.39 -13.04 -34.28
N VAL A 9 40.14 -11.96 -34.10
CA VAL A 9 39.93 -10.58 -34.53
C VAL A 9 40.61 -10.35 -35.88
N GLU A 10 40.00 -9.65 -36.83
CA GLU A 10 40.75 -8.82 -37.80
C GLU A 10 39.98 -7.55 -38.18
N SER A 11 40.79 -6.53 -38.49
CA SER A 11 40.53 -5.09 -38.39
C SER A 11 40.22 -4.46 -39.76
N LYS A 12 40.09 -3.12 -39.76
CA LYS A 12 40.09 -2.14 -40.88
C LYS A 12 38.72 -1.89 -41.55
N GLU A 13 38.32 -0.67 -41.88
CA GLU A 13 39.09 0.55 -42.15
C GLU A 13 38.20 1.81 -42.01
N GLU A 14 38.88 2.94 -41.95
CA GLU A 14 38.45 4.28 -41.57
C GLU A 14 37.57 5.01 -42.61
N GLY A 15 36.77 5.97 -42.12
CA GLY A 15 36.17 7.05 -42.91
C GLY A 15 35.74 8.23 -42.04
N ARG A 16 36.59 9.25 -41.94
CA ARG A 16 36.45 10.53 -41.20
C ARG A 16 35.36 11.45 -41.80
N PRO A 17 35.05 12.65 -41.25
CA PRO A 17 35.10 13.16 -39.88
C PRO A 17 33.73 13.75 -39.43
N ILE A 18 33.30 13.52 -38.18
CA ILE A 18 32.18 14.29 -37.60
C ILE A 18 32.77 15.44 -36.79
N GLU A 19 32.47 16.65 -37.24
CA GLU A 19 32.94 17.92 -36.68
C GLU A 19 32.67 18.01 -35.17
N LYS A 20 33.72 18.36 -34.41
CA LYS A 20 33.57 18.90 -33.06
C LYS A 20 32.91 20.28 -33.18
N LYS A 21 31.64 20.39 -32.77
CA LYS A 21 31.09 21.66 -32.31
C LYS A 21 31.08 21.68 -30.79
N ALA A 22 32.01 22.45 -30.25
CA ALA A 22 32.05 22.82 -28.85
C ALA A 22 30.97 23.88 -28.57
N VAL A 23 30.15 23.56 -27.57
CA VAL A 23 29.47 24.43 -26.57
C VAL A 23 28.46 25.48 -27.05
N ALA A 24 27.22 25.29 -26.60
CA ALA A 24 26.42 26.35 -25.98
C ALA A 24 25.57 25.73 -24.86
N GLU A 25 25.99 25.93 -23.61
CA GLU A 25 25.17 25.75 -22.41
C GLU A 25 23.91 26.62 -22.54
N GLY A 26 22.76 26.00 -22.42
CA GLY A 26 21.48 26.64 -22.17
C GLY A 26 20.69 25.66 -21.31
N GLU A 27 20.42 26.06 -20.06
CA GLU A 27 19.75 25.29 -19.02
C GLU A 27 18.58 24.48 -19.57
N ARG A 28 18.73 23.15 -19.53
CA ARG A 28 17.58 22.26 -19.55
C ARG A 28 16.99 22.32 -18.15
N PRO A 29 15.70 22.66 -17.96
CA PRO A 29 15.10 22.57 -16.65
C PRO A 29 15.27 21.13 -16.15
N ASP A 30 15.67 20.99 -14.89
CA ASP A 30 15.86 19.69 -14.25
C ASP A 30 14.55 18.89 -14.39
N PRO A 31 14.55 17.60 -14.77
CA PRO A 31 13.31 16.82 -14.91
C PRO A 31 12.45 16.82 -13.63
N LEU A 32 13.09 17.08 -12.48
CA LEU A 32 12.45 17.26 -11.19
C LEU A 32 11.67 18.59 -11.08
N GLU A 33 12.10 19.62 -11.80
CA GLU A 33 11.51 20.96 -11.80
C GLU A 33 10.30 21.05 -12.75
N GLU A 34 10.32 20.31 -13.87
CA GLU A 34 9.14 20.09 -14.71
C GLU A 34 8.06 19.26 -13.98
N LEU A 35 8.48 18.26 -13.20
CA LEU A 35 7.56 17.48 -12.37
C LEU A 35 7.01 18.33 -11.22
N ALA A 36 7.84 19.14 -10.56
CA ALA A 36 7.42 20.02 -9.48
C ALA A 36 6.44 21.11 -9.95
N SER A 37 6.66 21.69 -11.14
CA SER A 37 5.75 22.67 -11.73
C SER A 37 4.40 22.03 -12.10
N SER A 38 4.41 20.82 -12.64
CA SER A 38 3.19 20.05 -12.95
C SER A 38 2.38 19.70 -11.70
N VAL A 39 3.05 19.30 -10.60
CA VAL A 39 2.38 19.03 -9.31
C VAL A 39 1.82 20.30 -8.68
N ARG A 40 2.53 21.44 -8.79
CA ARG A 40 2.09 22.74 -8.27
C ARG A 40 0.88 23.28 -9.04
N GLU A 41 0.88 23.16 -10.36
CA GLU A 41 -0.24 23.58 -11.22
C GLU A 41 -1.48 22.72 -10.99
N PHE A 42 -1.30 21.42 -10.75
CA PHE A 42 -2.38 20.52 -10.35
C PHE A 42 -2.93 20.88 -8.96
N ALA A 43 -2.06 21.18 -7.99
CA ALA A 43 -2.47 21.64 -6.66
C ALA A 43 -3.26 22.96 -6.69
N GLN A 44 -2.94 23.87 -7.61
CA GLN A 44 -3.67 25.13 -7.80
C GLN A 44 -5.06 24.96 -8.43
N ARG A 45 -5.30 23.84 -9.13
CA ARG A 45 -6.58 23.55 -9.82
C ARG A 45 -7.51 22.62 -9.03
N ILE A 46 -7.02 21.99 -7.97
CA ILE A 46 -7.85 21.16 -7.09
C ILE A 46 -8.72 22.10 -6.24
N PRO A 47 -10.06 22.01 -6.32
CA PRO A 47 -10.94 22.73 -5.41
C PRO A 47 -10.65 22.32 -3.96
N ASP A 48 -10.62 23.27 -3.03
CA ASP A 48 -10.40 23.03 -1.59
C ASP A 48 -11.30 21.92 -1.02
N SER A 49 -12.47 21.69 -1.63
CA SER A 49 -13.42 20.64 -1.26
C SER A 49 -12.93 19.23 -1.59
N ILE A 50 -12.19 19.03 -2.69
CA ILE A 50 -11.60 17.74 -3.06
C ILE A 50 -10.36 17.46 -2.19
N ALA A 51 -9.51 18.47 -1.97
CA ALA A 51 -8.38 18.37 -1.05
C ALA A 51 -8.87 18.02 0.37
N LYS A 52 -9.89 18.73 0.87
CA LYS A 52 -10.52 18.43 2.16
C LYS A 52 -11.24 17.07 2.19
N ALA A 53 -11.80 16.61 1.08
CA ALA A 53 -12.44 15.28 1.03
C ALA A 53 -11.41 14.16 1.04
N ILE A 54 -10.26 14.33 0.37
CA ILE A 54 -9.13 13.40 0.42
C ILE A 54 -8.51 13.42 1.81
N GLU A 55 -8.21 14.59 2.38
CA GLU A 55 -7.74 14.71 3.77
C GLU A 55 -8.71 14.08 4.76
N LYS A 56 -10.02 14.31 4.62
CA LYS A 56 -11.06 13.72 5.49
C LYS A 56 -11.20 12.21 5.29
N ALA A 57 -10.98 11.69 4.08
CA ALA A 57 -10.97 10.26 3.80
C ALA A 57 -9.70 9.58 4.36
N LEU A 58 -8.55 10.26 4.34
CA LEU A 58 -7.30 9.82 4.97
C LEU A 58 -7.35 9.94 6.51
N GLN A 59 -7.98 10.97 7.05
CA GLN A 59 -8.11 11.20 8.51
C GLN A 59 -9.10 10.24 9.19
N GLY A 60 -9.91 9.49 8.44
CA GLY A 60 -11.09 8.79 8.98
C GLY A 60 -10.93 7.30 9.28
N ARG A 61 -9.74 6.70 9.22
CA ARG A 61 -9.60 5.22 9.26
C ARG A 61 -8.63 4.62 10.26
N ASP A 62 -7.90 5.42 11.02
CA ASP A 62 -6.99 4.89 12.03
C ASP A 62 -7.67 4.85 13.40
N PHE A 63 -8.02 3.64 13.84
CA PHE A 63 -8.56 3.43 15.18
C PHE A 63 -7.39 3.14 16.14
N PRO A 64 -7.16 3.99 17.17
CA PRO A 64 -6.10 3.74 18.13
C PRO A 64 -6.44 2.49 18.95
N LEU A 65 -5.53 1.52 18.96
CA LEU A 65 -5.64 0.30 19.74
C LEU A 65 -4.55 0.29 20.81
N MET A 66 -4.95 0.23 22.09
CA MET A 66 -4.02 -0.06 23.19
C MET A 66 -4.04 -1.55 23.49
N VAL A 67 -2.94 -2.24 23.19
CA VAL A 67 -2.81 -3.69 23.39
C VAL A 67 -1.65 -4.00 24.33
N ARG A 68 -1.83 -5.04 25.16
CA ARG A 68 -0.72 -5.62 25.93
C ARG A 68 0.02 -6.62 25.04
N VAL A 69 1.33 -6.49 24.98
CA VAL A 69 2.21 -7.40 24.24
C VAL A 69 3.25 -7.99 25.18
N ASN A 70 3.75 -9.18 24.85
CA ASN A 70 4.85 -9.78 25.60
C ASN A 70 6.19 -9.09 25.25
N ARG A 71 7.23 -9.38 26.04
CA ARG A 71 8.56 -8.77 25.89
C ARG A 71 9.21 -9.08 24.54
N GLU A 72 8.98 -10.28 24.01
CA GLU A 72 9.54 -10.69 22.72
C GLU A 72 8.90 -9.89 21.58
N SER A 73 7.56 -9.83 21.52
CA SER A 73 6.82 -9.06 20.51
C SER A 73 7.21 -7.59 20.53
N LEU A 74 7.32 -6.97 21.72
CA LEU A 74 7.79 -5.59 21.85
C LEU A 74 9.19 -5.41 21.27
N ARG A 75 10.12 -6.32 21.58
CA ARG A 75 11.49 -6.28 21.06
C ARG A 75 11.49 -6.36 19.52
N ARG A 76 10.72 -7.28 18.92
CA ARG A 76 10.65 -7.42 17.46
C ARG A 76 10.08 -6.17 16.79
N ILE A 77 9.06 -5.55 17.39
CA ILE A 77 8.50 -4.29 16.90
C ILE A 77 9.57 -3.19 16.95
N ASP A 78 10.34 -3.12 18.04
CA ASP A 78 11.42 -2.15 18.21
C ASP A 78 12.53 -2.36 17.18
N GLU A 79 12.97 -3.61 16.93
CA GLU A 79 13.96 -3.95 15.91
C GLU A 79 13.53 -3.47 14.51
N LEU A 80 12.24 -3.60 14.16
CA LEU A 80 11.74 -3.14 12.87
C LEU A 80 11.76 -1.60 12.72
N VAL A 81 11.56 -0.87 13.81
CA VAL A 81 11.65 0.59 13.82
C VAL A 81 13.11 1.04 13.81
N GLU A 82 13.96 0.41 14.62
CA GLU A 82 15.40 0.71 14.70
C GLU A 82 16.12 0.41 13.37
N ALA A 83 15.70 -0.65 12.66
CA ALA A 83 16.18 -0.96 11.31
C ALA A 83 15.69 0.02 10.23
N GLY A 84 14.82 0.97 10.58
CA GLY A 84 14.27 1.98 9.67
C GLY A 84 13.23 1.43 8.69
N ILE A 85 12.71 0.22 8.90
CA ILE A 85 11.67 -0.38 8.04
C ILE A 85 10.33 0.33 8.25
N PHE A 86 10.03 0.71 9.50
CA PHE A 86 8.84 1.50 9.85
C PHE A 86 9.22 2.74 10.64
N LYS A 87 8.41 3.80 10.52
CA LYS A 87 8.65 5.09 11.19
C LYS A 87 8.23 5.07 12.65
N SER A 88 7.34 4.16 13.03
CA SER A 88 6.79 4.07 14.39
C SER A 88 6.41 2.64 14.78
N ARG A 89 6.33 2.41 16.10
CA ARG A 89 5.85 1.14 16.67
C ARG A 89 4.42 0.81 16.25
N SER A 90 3.55 1.81 16.19
CA SER A 90 2.15 1.65 15.76
C SER A 90 2.05 1.23 14.30
N GLU A 91 2.90 1.78 13.43
CA GLU A 91 2.96 1.40 12.01
C GLU A 91 3.47 -0.05 11.84
N SER A 92 4.55 -0.40 12.53
CA SER A 92 5.07 -1.78 12.56
C SER A 92 4.02 -2.77 13.10
N ALA A 93 3.34 -2.42 14.19
CA ALA A 93 2.29 -3.26 14.76
C ALA A 93 1.09 -3.42 13.81
N ALA A 94 0.64 -2.33 13.16
CA ALA A 94 -0.44 -2.38 12.18
C ALA A 94 -0.09 -3.30 10.99
N PHE A 95 1.14 -3.21 10.50
CA PHE A 95 1.65 -4.11 9.47
C PHE A 95 1.60 -5.57 9.91
N LEU A 96 2.17 -5.89 11.08
CA LEU A 96 2.21 -7.27 11.60
C LEU A 96 0.81 -7.82 11.88
N ILE A 97 -0.13 -7.00 12.35
CA ILE A 97 -1.53 -7.39 12.54
C ILE A 97 -2.18 -7.72 11.19
N SER A 98 -1.95 -6.88 10.17
CA SER A 98 -2.47 -7.10 8.82
C SER A 98 -1.94 -8.39 8.21
N GLU A 99 -0.63 -8.63 8.31
CA GLU A 99 -0.01 -9.87 7.84
C GLU A 99 -0.51 -11.09 8.63
N GLY A 100 -0.72 -10.95 9.95
CA GLY A 100 -1.33 -11.99 10.77
C GLY A 100 -2.76 -12.34 10.34
N ILE A 101 -3.57 -11.35 9.98
CA ILE A 101 -4.93 -11.55 9.45
C ILE A 101 -4.87 -12.28 8.10
N LYS A 102 -3.98 -11.85 7.19
CA LYS A 102 -3.80 -12.50 5.89
C LYS A 102 -3.33 -13.95 6.04
N ALA A 103 -2.36 -14.19 6.93
CA ALA A 103 -1.86 -15.53 7.22
C ALA A 103 -2.94 -16.46 7.81
N GLN A 104 -4.00 -15.90 8.38
CA GLN A 104 -5.14 -16.62 8.94
C GLN A 104 -6.44 -16.44 8.14
N ALA A 105 -6.36 -16.03 6.86
CA ALA A 105 -7.53 -15.72 6.04
C ALA A 105 -8.59 -16.85 6.03
N GLY A 106 -8.18 -18.10 5.84
CA GLY A 106 -9.11 -19.24 5.84
C GLY A 106 -9.77 -19.54 7.20
N LEU A 107 -9.20 -19.08 8.31
CA LEU A 107 -9.89 -19.11 9.61
C LEU A 107 -10.98 -18.03 9.64
N PHE A 108 -10.66 -16.81 9.23
CA PHE A 108 -11.60 -15.70 9.21
C PHE A 108 -12.77 -15.94 8.23
N GLU A 109 -12.52 -16.54 7.07
CA GLU A 109 -13.58 -16.95 6.13
C GLU A 109 -14.58 -17.92 6.77
N ARG A 110 -14.10 -18.94 7.48
CA ARG A 110 -14.96 -19.90 8.20
C ARG A 110 -15.72 -19.26 9.35
N ILE A 111 -15.09 -18.33 10.07
CA ILE A 111 -15.76 -17.54 11.12
C ILE A 111 -16.88 -16.72 10.50
N GLU A 112 -16.62 -16.04 9.39
CA GLU A 112 -17.60 -15.22 8.69
C GLU A 112 -18.79 -16.05 8.19
N GLU A 113 -18.53 -17.21 7.59
CA GLU A 113 -19.57 -18.15 7.17
C GLU A 113 -20.50 -18.52 8.34
N LYS A 114 -19.93 -18.87 9.50
CA LYS A 114 -20.71 -19.26 10.68
C LYS A 114 -21.46 -18.09 11.30
N ILE A 115 -20.89 -16.88 11.29
CA ILE A 115 -21.59 -15.67 11.74
C ILE A 115 -22.83 -15.42 10.86
N ARG A 116 -22.70 -15.51 9.54
CA ARG A 116 -23.82 -15.33 8.61
C ARG A 116 -24.92 -16.38 8.84
N GLU A 117 -24.55 -17.63 9.12
CA GLU A 117 -25.51 -18.68 9.47
C GLU A 117 -26.28 -18.34 10.75
N ILE A 118 -25.59 -17.88 11.80
CA ILE A 118 -26.21 -17.44 13.06
C ILE A 118 -27.17 -16.27 12.82
N GLU A 119 -26.79 -15.30 12.00
CA GLU A 119 -27.65 -14.16 11.67
C GLU A 119 -28.91 -14.59 10.91
N ARG A 120 -28.78 -15.51 9.95
CA ARG A 120 -29.93 -16.10 9.25
C ARG A 120 -30.88 -16.77 10.23
N LEU A 121 -30.36 -17.63 11.11
CA LEU A 121 -31.18 -18.33 12.12
C LEU A 121 -31.85 -17.35 13.09
N ARG A 122 -31.15 -16.28 13.52
CA ARG A 122 -31.74 -15.22 14.35
C ARG A 122 -32.88 -14.49 13.63
N SER A 123 -32.72 -14.24 12.33
CA SER A 123 -33.76 -13.61 11.50
C SER A 123 -34.99 -14.51 11.34
N GLU A 124 -34.77 -15.80 11.06
CA GLU A 124 -35.85 -16.80 10.95
C GLU A 124 -36.64 -16.93 12.25
N LEU A 125 -35.95 -17.01 13.40
CA LEU A 125 -36.60 -17.02 14.71
C LEU A 125 -37.48 -15.77 14.91
N LYS A 126 -36.93 -14.58 14.61
CA LYS A 126 -37.68 -13.32 14.73
C LYS A 126 -38.92 -13.31 13.83
N SER A 127 -38.81 -13.87 12.62
CA SER A 127 -39.93 -13.99 11.70
C SER A 127 -41.02 -14.92 12.23
N LEU A 128 -40.65 -16.09 12.74
CA LEU A 128 -41.60 -17.06 13.33
C LEU A 128 -42.39 -16.43 14.49
N VAL A 129 -41.67 -15.80 15.43
CA VAL A 129 -42.32 -15.10 16.56
C VAL A 129 -43.25 -13.99 16.09
N SER A 130 -42.87 -13.24 15.06
CA SER A 130 -43.70 -12.15 14.52
C SER A 130 -44.94 -12.64 13.75
N GLN A 131 -44.91 -13.88 13.23
CA GLN A 131 -46.05 -14.50 12.54
C GLN A 131 -47.04 -15.12 13.55
N ASP A 132 -46.53 -15.72 14.62
CA ASP A 132 -47.35 -16.43 15.61
C ASP A 132 -47.86 -15.50 16.74
N VAL A 133 -47.10 -14.46 17.07
CA VAL A 133 -47.53 -13.43 18.04
C VAL A 133 -48.21 -12.30 17.28
N ARG A 134 -49.54 -12.34 17.17
CA ARG A 134 -50.29 -11.12 16.81
C ARG A 134 -50.03 -10.09 17.92
N PRO A 135 -49.60 -8.86 17.59
CA PRO A 135 -49.51 -7.81 18.59
C PRO A 135 -50.91 -7.56 19.15
N THR A 136 -51.12 -7.88 20.43
CA THR A 136 -52.34 -7.50 21.14
C THR A 136 -52.34 -5.98 21.27
N PRO A 137 -53.44 -5.29 20.92
CA PRO A 137 -53.54 -3.83 21.00
C PRO A 137 -53.46 -3.32 22.45
#